data_AF-T0QBV5-F1
#
_entry.id   AF-T0QBV5-F1
#
_cell.length_a   1.000
_cell.length_b   1.000
_cell.length_c   1.000
_cell.angle_alpha   90.00
_cell.angle_beta   90.00
_cell.angle_gamma   90.00
#
_symmetry.space_group_name_H-M   'P 1'
#
loop_
_entity.id
_entity.type
_entity.pdbx_description
1 polymer ?
#
loop_
_entity_poly.entity_id
_entity_poly.type
_entity_poly.pdbx_seq_one_letter_code
_entity_poly.pdbx_strand_id
1 'polypeptide(L)'
;CHLGCTTICHGPTTLYALLFEPLVTAQRYRRRAVDMMWPLLRACVMHTVWLARNDRVFRPEAPVLTPEAAAARAAFLTKMHLHHLMLNTQAMCLFQMMRALRHDAWLRDNLVPACAIHTPRLQHG
;
A
#
# COMPACT_ATOMS: atom_id res chain seq x y z
N CYS A 1 -14.77 11.43 -9.58
CA CYS A 1 -13.43 10.86 -9.34
C CYS A 1 -12.52 11.18 -10.51
N HIS A 2 -11.95 12.38 -10.56
CA HIS A 2 -10.94 12.77 -11.55
C HIS A 2 -9.58 12.20 -11.14
N LEU A 3 -9.40 10.91 -11.36
CA LEU A 3 -8.09 10.27 -11.33
C LEU A 3 -7.67 10.05 -12.78
N GLY A 4 -6.85 10.95 -13.31
CA GLY A 4 -6.01 10.69 -14.49
C GLY A 4 -4.92 9.64 -14.24
N CYS A 5 -5.25 8.61 -13.44
CA CYS A 5 -4.39 7.55 -12.94
C CYS A 5 -4.90 6.19 -13.44
N THR A 6 -5.46 6.15 -14.66
CA THR A 6 -5.97 4.93 -15.30
C THR A 6 -4.85 4.05 -15.90
N THR A 7 -3.58 4.39 -15.71
CA THR A 7 -2.47 3.73 -16.44
C THR A 7 -1.38 3.13 -15.55
N ILE A 8 -1.67 2.83 -14.27
CA ILE A 8 -0.67 2.24 -13.38
C ILE A 8 -0.95 0.76 -13.09
N CYS A 9 -2.15 0.37 -12.68
CA CYS A 9 -2.59 -1.03 -12.49
C CYS A 9 -4.11 -1.13 -12.63
N HIS A 10 -4.65 -2.24 -13.12
CA HIS A 10 -6.07 -2.56 -12.92
C HIS A 10 -6.24 -3.12 -11.51
N GLY A 11 -7.01 -2.44 -10.66
CA GLY A 11 -7.33 -2.94 -9.32
C GLY A 11 -8.24 -4.18 -9.40
N PRO A 12 -8.18 -5.10 -8.42
CA PRO A 12 -9.06 -6.26 -8.40
C PRO A 12 -10.53 -5.81 -8.25
N THR A 13 -11.39 -6.34 -9.12
CA THR A 13 -12.85 -6.09 -9.06
C THR A 13 -13.59 -7.21 -8.34
N THR A 14 -12.91 -8.31 -8.04
CA THR A 14 -13.48 -9.47 -7.34
C THR A 14 -12.64 -9.82 -6.12
N LEU A 15 -13.27 -10.46 -5.13
CA LEU A 15 -12.55 -11.00 -3.96
C LEU A 15 -11.53 -12.06 -4.39
N TYR A 16 -11.87 -12.88 -5.38
CA TYR A 16 -10.95 -13.87 -5.93
C TYR A 16 -9.67 -13.22 -6.48
N ALA A 17 -9.81 -12.18 -7.31
CA ALA A 17 -8.67 -11.45 -7.87
C ALA A 17 -7.83 -10.79 -6.75
N LEU A 18 -8.49 -10.21 -5.75
CA LEU A 18 -7.78 -9.64 -4.60
C LEU A 18 -6.94 -10.70 -3.87
N LEU A 19 -7.48 -11.89 -3.66
CA LEU A 19 -6.85 -12.96 -2.87
C LEU A 19 -5.77 -13.73 -3.64
N PHE A 20 -6.02 -14.05 -4.90
CA PHE A 20 -5.24 -15.06 -5.62
C PHE A 20 -4.49 -14.49 -6.84
N GLU A 21 -4.95 -13.39 -7.44
CA GLU A 21 -4.34 -12.89 -8.67
C GLU A 21 -3.20 -11.89 -8.41
N PRO A 22 -2.09 -11.96 -9.16
CA PRO A 22 -1.06 -10.95 -9.10
C PRO A 22 -1.59 -9.61 -9.65
N LEU A 23 -1.20 -8.50 -9.03
CA LEU A 23 -1.57 -7.17 -9.54
C LEU A 23 -0.80 -6.89 -10.83
N VAL A 24 -1.53 -6.82 -11.95
CA VAL A 24 -0.92 -6.59 -13.26
C VAL A 24 -0.75 -5.09 -13.50
N THR A 25 0.49 -4.69 -13.78
CA THR A 25 0.83 -3.35 -14.29
C THR A 25 1.20 -3.42 -15.76
N ALA A 26 0.67 -2.48 -16.55
CA ALA A 26 1.05 -2.30 -17.96
C ALA A 26 2.51 -1.84 -18.10
N GLN A 27 3.07 -1.25 -17.05
CA GLN A 27 4.41 -0.67 -17.05
C GLN A 27 5.44 -1.71 -16.61
N ARG A 28 6.10 -2.36 -17.58
CA ARG A 28 7.08 -3.43 -17.34
C ARG A 28 8.16 -3.04 -16.31
N TYR A 29 8.62 -1.79 -16.35
CA TYR A 29 9.65 -1.29 -15.43
C TYR A 29 9.18 -1.18 -13.96
N ARG A 30 7.86 -1.19 -13.72
CA ARG A 30 7.26 -1.16 -12.38
C ARG A 30 6.90 -2.53 -11.82
N ARG A 31 6.90 -3.58 -12.65
CA ARG A 31 6.44 -4.93 -12.29
C ARG A 31 7.11 -5.44 -11.01
N ARG A 32 8.45 -5.38 -10.95
CA ARG A 32 9.20 -5.84 -9.78
C ARG A 32 8.81 -5.10 -8.48
N ALA A 33 8.57 -3.79 -8.55
CA ALA A 33 8.14 -3.04 -7.38
C ALA A 33 6.69 -3.40 -6.99
N VAL A 34 5.80 -3.59 -7.96
CA VAL A 34 4.44 -4.08 -7.72
C VAL A 34 4.45 -5.46 -7.07
N ASP A 35 5.26 -6.40 -7.57
CA ASP A 35 5.38 -7.75 -7.02
C ASP A 35 5.86 -7.74 -5.56
N MET A 36 6.73 -6.78 -5.21
CA MET A 36 7.19 -6.60 -3.82
C MET A 36 6.13 -5.97 -2.92
N MET A 37 5.37 -4.99 -3.42
CA MET A 37 4.38 -4.25 -2.62
C MET A 37 3.05 -4.99 -2.48
N TRP A 38 2.64 -5.73 -3.51
CA TRP A 38 1.31 -6.31 -3.59
C TRP A 38 0.97 -7.31 -2.47
N PRO A 39 1.88 -8.22 -2.07
CA PRO A 39 1.62 -9.11 -0.94
C PRO A 39 1.42 -8.34 0.38
N LEU A 40 2.14 -7.25 0.59
CA LEU A 40 2.01 -6.41 1.80
C LEU A 40 0.64 -5.72 1.83
N LEU A 41 0.26 -5.08 0.72
CA LEU A 41 -1.05 -4.44 0.56
C LEU A 41 -2.18 -5.44 0.83
N ARG A 42 -2.12 -6.60 0.18
CA ARG A 42 -3.11 -7.67 0.34
C ARG A 42 -3.20 -8.14 1.79
N ALA A 43 -2.07 -8.44 2.43
CA ALA A 43 -2.04 -8.89 3.81
C ALA A 43 -2.65 -7.85 4.77
N CYS A 44 -2.31 -6.57 4.61
CA CYS A 44 -2.81 -5.50 5.47
C CYS A 44 -4.33 -5.28 5.31
N VAL A 45 -4.84 -5.34 4.08
CA VAL A 45 -6.28 -5.25 3.80
C VAL A 45 -7.00 -6.45 4.40
N MET A 46 -6.52 -7.67 4.12
CA MET A 46 -7.15 -8.89 4.62
C MET A 46 -7.14 -8.98 6.15
N HIS A 47 -6.03 -8.62 6.78
CA HIS A 47 -5.93 -8.55 8.24
C HIS A 47 -6.95 -7.55 8.81
N THR A 48 -7.07 -6.36 8.20
CA THR A 48 -8.01 -5.34 8.69
C THR A 48 -9.46 -5.79 8.56
N VAL A 49 -9.83 -6.42 7.43
CA VAL A 49 -11.18 -6.96 7.22
C VAL A 49 -11.47 -8.12 8.15
N TRP A 50 -10.52 -9.05 8.30
CA TRP A 50 -10.63 -10.19 9.22
C TRP A 50 -10.83 -9.73 10.65
N LEU A 51 -10.01 -8.78 11.12
CA LEU A 51 -10.11 -8.25 12.47
C LEU A 51 -11.45 -7.55 12.71
N ALA A 52 -11.90 -6.71 11.76
CA ALA A 52 -13.21 -6.05 11.88
C ALA A 52 -14.38 -7.04 11.92
N ARG A 53 -14.29 -8.16 11.19
CA ARG A 53 -15.30 -9.23 11.25
C ARG A 53 -15.27 -9.97 12.58
N ASN A 54 -14.09 -10.27 13.09
CA ASN A 54 -13.93 -10.93 14.39
C ASN A 54 -14.38 -10.06 15.54
N ASP A 55 -14.06 -8.75 15.53
CA ASP A 55 -14.52 -7.82 16.55
C ASP A 55 -16.05 -7.82 16.63
N ARG A 56 -16.78 -7.92 15.51
CA ARG A 56 -18.26 -8.03 15.54
C ARG A 56 -18.79 -9.28 16.24
N VAL A 57 -18.01 -10.37 16.28
CA VAL A 57 -18.42 -11.64 16.89
C VAL A 57 -17.96 -11.71 18.34
N PHE A 58 -16.72 -11.33 18.60
CA PHE A 58 -16.06 -11.53 19.89
C PHE A 58 -16.03 -10.28 20.78
N ARG A 59 -16.33 -9.10 20.21
CA ARG A 59 -16.33 -7.79 20.90
C ARG A 59 -17.52 -6.94 20.41
N PRO A 60 -18.77 -7.36 20.65
CA PRO A 60 -19.96 -6.67 20.13
C PRO A 60 -20.09 -5.21 20.61
N GLU A 61 -19.45 -4.85 21.72
CA GLU A 61 -19.35 -3.50 22.25
C GLU A 61 -18.36 -2.60 21.48
N ALA A 62 -17.51 -3.17 20.63
CA ALA A 62 -16.56 -2.41 19.83
C ALA A 62 -17.28 -1.54 18.80
N PRO A 63 -16.80 -0.30 18.55
CA PRO A 63 -17.38 0.55 17.52
C PRO A 63 -17.35 -0.12 16.14
N VAL A 64 -18.42 0.04 15.38
CA VAL A 64 -18.46 -0.46 14.00
C VAL A 64 -17.39 0.27 13.18
N LEU A 65 -16.43 -0.49 12.65
CA LEU A 65 -15.41 0.05 11.77
C LEU A 65 -16.03 0.43 10.42
N THR A 66 -15.97 1.72 10.08
CA THR A 66 -16.41 2.20 8.77
C THR A 66 -15.44 1.78 7.66
N PRO A 67 -15.90 1.68 6.39
CA PRO A 67 -15.02 1.38 5.27
C PRO A 67 -13.82 2.33 5.16
N GLU A 68 -14.03 3.63 5.40
CA GLU A 68 -12.98 4.64 5.38
C GLU A 68 -11.95 4.43 6.48
N ALA A 69 -12.40 4.12 7.70
CA ALA A 69 -11.50 3.82 8.82
C ALA A 69 -10.72 2.51 8.59
N ALA A 70 -11.36 1.50 8.00
CA ALA A 70 -10.70 0.27 7.58
C ALA A 70 -9.63 0.53 6.51
N ALA A 71 -9.93 1.34 5.50
CA ALA A 71 -8.98 1.73 4.46
C ALA A 71 -7.78 2.49 5.05
N ALA A 72 -8.03 3.46 5.95
CA ALA A 72 -6.98 4.21 6.63
C ALA A 72 -6.08 3.29 7.48
N ARG A 73 -6.68 2.34 8.23
CA ARG A 73 -5.93 1.35 9.03
C ARG A 73 -5.08 0.43 8.15
N ALA A 74 -5.64 -0.09 7.06
CA ALA A 74 -4.91 -0.94 6.12
C ALA A 74 -3.76 -0.17 5.44
N ALA A 75 -3.98 1.09 5.05
CA ALA A 75 -2.95 1.95 4.48
C ALA A 75 -1.82 2.22 5.48
N PHE A 76 -2.15 2.52 6.74
CA PHE A 76 -1.17 2.72 7.81
C PHE A 76 -0.29 1.48 8.03
N LEU A 77 -0.91 0.30 8.16
CA LEU A 77 -0.17 -0.97 8.29
C LEU A 77 0.73 -1.21 7.08
N THR A 78 0.21 -0.96 5.87
CA THR A 78 0.99 -1.10 4.65
C THR A 78 2.19 -0.15 4.65
N LYS A 79 2.00 1.12 5.01
CA LYS A 79 3.06 2.13 5.10
C LYS A 79 4.18 1.68 6.06
N MET A 80 3.83 1.05 7.18
CA MET A 80 4.82 0.50 8.12
C MET A 80 5.61 -0.66 7.53
N HIS A 81 4.96 -1.61 6.87
CA HIS A 81 5.66 -2.70 6.20
C HIS A 81 6.53 -2.21 5.03
N LEU A 82 6.05 -1.23 4.26
CA LEU A 82 6.84 -0.59 3.20
C LEU A 82 8.06 0.13 3.78
N HIS A 83 7.90 0.84 4.89
CA HIS A 83 9.02 1.49 5.57
C HIS A 83 10.10 0.48 5.94
N HIS A 84 9.71 -0.63 6.60
CA HIS A 84 10.65 -1.69 6.95
C HIS A 84 11.28 -2.35 5.72
N LEU A 85 10.50 -2.65 4.68
CA LEU A 85 11.00 -3.21 3.44
C LEU A 85 12.04 -2.29 2.79
N MET A 86 11.79 -0.99 2.75
CA MET A 86 12.70 0.01 2.17
C MET A 86 14.01 0.16 2.94
N LEU A 87 13.98 0.06 4.27
CA LEU A 87 15.20 0.10 5.08
C LEU A 87 16.08 -1.15 4.89
N ASN A 88 15.47 -2.27 4.53
CA ASN A 88 16.15 -3.57 4.43
C ASN A 88 16.38 -4.03 2.99
N THR A 89 16.08 -3.20 1.98
CA THR A 89 16.27 -3.55 0.58
C THR A 89 17.08 -2.49 -0.16
N GLN A 90 17.91 -2.94 -1.10
CA GLN A 90 18.59 -2.08 -2.07
C GLN A 90 17.84 -2.01 -3.41
N ALA A 91 16.58 -2.49 -3.46
CA ALA A 91 15.79 -2.52 -4.67
C ALA A 91 15.38 -1.11 -5.14
N MET A 92 16.17 -0.54 -6.06
CA MET A 92 15.92 0.80 -6.63
C MET A 92 14.54 0.96 -7.26
N CYS A 93 13.95 -0.13 -7.79
CA CYS A 93 12.59 -0.11 -8.33
C CYS A 93 11.55 0.29 -7.27
N LEU A 94 11.75 -0.08 -6.00
CA LEU A 94 10.84 0.27 -4.91
C LEU A 94 10.94 1.76 -4.57
N PHE A 95 12.15 2.32 -4.53
CA PHE A 95 12.37 3.77 -4.35
C PHE A 95 11.77 4.59 -5.50
N GLN A 96 11.96 4.15 -6.74
CA GLN A 96 11.34 4.78 -7.91
C GLN A 96 9.81 4.72 -7.86
N MET A 97 9.25 3.59 -7.42
CA MET A 97 7.82 3.44 -7.22
C MET A 97 7.30 4.41 -6.16
N MET A 98 7.95 4.50 -4.99
CA MET A 98 7.54 5.47 -3.95
C MET A 98 7.60 6.91 -4.44
N ARG A 99 8.63 7.27 -5.23
CA ARG A 99 8.72 8.60 -5.85
C ARG A 99 7.56 8.85 -6.80
N ALA A 100 7.14 7.86 -7.58
CA ALA A 100 5.98 7.96 -8.46
C ALA A 100 4.68 8.14 -7.66
N LEU A 101 4.48 7.35 -6.60
CA LEU A 101 3.29 7.42 -5.75
C LEU A 101 3.18 8.73 -4.98
N ARG A 102 4.31 9.36 -4.62
CA ARG A 102 4.37 10.65 -3.91
C ARG A 102 3.70 11.80 -4.66
N HIS A 103 3.51 11.69 -5.97
CA HIS A 103 2.81 12.72 -6.76
C HIS A 103 1.31 12.79 -6.48
N ASP A 104 0.71 11.72 -5.97
CA ASP A 104 -0.66 11.73 -5.47
C ASP A 104 -0.67 12.10 -3.98
N ALA A 105 -1.46 13.12 -3.61
CA ALA A 105 -1.49 13.64 -2.25
C ALA A 105 -1.96 12.59 -1.24
N TRP A 106 -2.97 11.80 -1.59
CA TRP A 106 -3.50 10.78 -0.69
C TRP A 106 -2.50 9.65 -0.48
N LEU A 107 -1.86 9.17 -1.56
CA LEU A 107 -0.85 8.12 -1.47
C LEU A 107 0.40 8.61 -0.73
N ARG A 108 0.82 9.85 -0.96
CA ARG A 108 1.93 10.46 -0.22
C ARG A 108 1.68 10.44 1.28
N ASP A 109 0.50 10.84 1.71
CA ASP A 109 0.21 11.03 3.13
C ASP A 109 -0.07 9.68 3.82
N ASN A 110 -0.73 8.74 3.13
CA ASN A 110 -1.21 7.49 3.72
C ASN A 110 -0.35 6.26 3.42
N LEU A 111 0.39 6.21 2.30
CA LEU A 111 1.05 4.99 1.83
C LEU A 111 2.58 5.13 1.68
N VAL A 112 3.08 6.31 1.31
CA VAL A 112 4.52 6.54 1.08
C VAL A 112 5.26 6.70 2.41
N PRO A 113 6.27 5.85 2.72
CA PRO A 113 7.06 5.97 3.94
C PRO A 113 7.91 7.24 4.00
N ALA A 114 8.20 7.74 5.21
CA ALA A 114 9.01 8.95 5.42
C ALA A 114 10.42 8.85 4.81
N CYS A 115 11.04 7.67 4.85
CA CYS A 115 12.36 7.41 4.22
C CYS A 115 12.34 7.57 2.68
N ALA A 116 11.17 7.52 2.05
CA ALA A 116 11.00 7.80 0.62
C ALA A 116 10.68 9.27 0.32
N ILE A 117 10.27 10.03 1.35
CA ILE A 117 9.97 11.46 1.25
C ILE A 117 11.26 12.26 1.46
N HIS A 118 12.03 11.90 2.49
CA HIS A 118 13.31 12.49 2.83
C HIS A 118 14.43 11.69 2.18
N THR A 119 14.88 12.11 1.00
CA THR A 119 16.25 11.80 0.59
C THR A 119 17.19 12.48 1.59
N PRO A 120 18.08 11.76 2.32
CA PRO A 120 19.13 12.45 3.04
C PRO A 120 19.91 13.24 2.00
N ARG A 121 20.05 14.56 2.22
CA ARG A 121 21.05 15.34 1.50
C ARG A 121 22.38 14.65 1.81
N LEU A 122 22.96 13.95 0.85
CA LEU A 122 24.39 13.63 0.89
C LEU A 122 25.11 14.98 0.92
N GLN A 123 25.41 15.45 2.14
CA GLN A 123 26.39 16.49 2.35
C GLN A 123 27.70 15.88 1.84
N HIS A 124 28.10 16.27 0.63
CA HIS A 124 29.45 16.03 0.14
C HIS A 124 30.36 16.90 1.00
N GLY A 125 31.13 16.25 1.87
CA GLY A 125 32.32 16.82 2.52
C GLY A 125 33.54 16.19 1.89
#